data_AF-A0A348Y7V8-F1
#
_entry.id   AF-A0A348Y7V8-F1
#
_cell.length_a   1.000
_cell.length_b   1.000
_cell.length_c   1.000
_cell.angle_alpha   90.00
_cell.angle_beta   90.00
_cell.angle_gamma   90.00
#
_symmetry.space_group_name_H-M   'P 1'
#
loop_
_entity.id
_entity.type
_entity.pdbx_description
1 polymer ?
#
loop_
_entity_poly.entity_id
_entity_poly.type
_entity_poly.pdbx_seq_one_letter_code
_entity_poly.pdbx_strand_id
1 'polypeptide(L)'
;YQMQIKQASQRQLNSAEQQTARQLSQIQSQTIGQLTALQKDGAYAWRSIQQSAQRQVKQAARQTSELRTQIQAFAYQQFTVAANGCEKNKKAIMQSAQQQVIQAQRDSAYLRDIVLLHRPSHVLKQGYSMLTDEQDKQILTSISQLHPQQTVHIVLKDGKAKAQIIDVNINEKTIASADVST
;
A
#
# COMPACT_ATOMS: atom_id res chain seq x y z
N TYR A 1 -52.37 72.18 75.29
CA TYR A 1 -51.19 71.99 74.43
C TYR A 1 -50.71 70.54 74.33
N GLN A 2 -50.41 69.81 75.42
CA GLN A 2 -49.90 68.43 75.33
C GLN A 2 -50.83 67.42 74.62
N MET A 3 -52.15 67.54 74.78
CA MET A 3 -53.13 66.65 74.12
C MET A 3 -53.18 66.83 72.60
N GLN A 4 -53.07 68.08 72.11
CA GLN A 4 -53.06 68.39 70.67
C GLN A 4 -51.77 67.88 70.00
N ILE A 5 -50.63 67.97 70.69
CA ILE A 5 -49.36 67.41 70.21
C ILE A 5 -49.47 65.89 70.09
N LYS A 6 -49.99 65.19 71.11
CA LYS A 6 -50.20 63.74 71.05
C LYS A 6 -51.12 63.31 69.90
N GLN A 7 -52.21 64.04 69.65
CA GLN A 7 -53.14 63.74 68.55
C GLN A 7 -52.50 64.00 67.17
N ALA A 8 -51.75 65.09 67.02
CA ALA A 8 -51.04 65.39 65.78
C ALA A 8 -49.96 64.35 65.47
N SER A 9 -49.16 63.96 66.48
CA SER A 9 -48.17 62.90 66.35
C SER A 9 -48.80 61.55 66.01
N GLN A 10 -49.96 61.20 66.61
CA GLN A 10 -50.66 59.95 66.27
C GLN A 10 -51.17 59.93 64.83
N ARG A 11 -51.70 61.04 64.32
CA ARG A 11 -52.13 61.15 62.92
C ARG A 11 -50.94 61.02 61.97
N GLN A 12 -49.81 61.62 62.32
CA GLN A 12 -48.59 61.53 61.53
C GLN A 12 -48.06 60.09 61.49
N LEU A 13 -48.04 59.38 62.64
CA LEU A 13 -47.69 57.96 62.69
C LEU A 13 -48.63 57.11 61.85
N ASN A 14 -49.95 57.27 61.98
CA ASN A 14 -50.92 56.52 61.18
C ASN A 14 -50.76 56.81 59.66
N SER A 15 -50.46 58.06 59.29
CA SER A 15 -50.21 58.43 57.90
C SER A 15 -48.90 57.84 57.36
N ALA A 16 -47.86 57.80 58.19
CA ALA A 16 -46.58 57.18 57.85
C ALA A 16 -46.74 55.66 57.68
N GLU A 17 -47.45 54.99 58.59
CA GLU A 17 -47.77 53.55 58.50
C GLU A 17 -48.54 53.23 57.22
N GLN A 18 -49.56 54.02 56.87
CA GLN A 18 -50.30 53.84 55.62
C GLN A 18 -49.44 54.07 54.38
N GLN A 19 -48.54 55.07 54.40
CA GLN A 19 -47.60 55.32 53.31
C GLN A 19 -46.60 54.16 53.16
N THR A 20 -46.04 53.66 54.26
CA THR A 20 -45.13 52.51 54.26
C THR A 20 -45.82 51.24 53.76
N ALA A 21 -47.06 50.98 54.17
CA ALA A 21 -47.83 49.83 53.68
C ALA A 21 -48.07 49.88 52.17
N ARG A 22 -48.38 51.07 51.63
CA ARG A 22 -48.54 51.27 50.17
C ARG A 22 -47.23 51.11 49.42
N GLN A 23 -46.13 51.69 49.94
CA GLN A 23 -44.80 51.55 49.35
C GLN A 23 -44.36 50.09 49.34
N LEU A 24 -44.56 49.35 50.43
CA LEU A 24 -44.24 47.93 50.52
C LEU A 24 -45.06 47.11 49.52
N SER A 25 -46.36 47.38 49.41
CA SER A 25 -47.23 46.70 48.43
C SER A 25 -46.81 46.98 46.98
N GLN A 26 -46.40 48.22 46.68
CA GLN A 26 -45.88 48.59 45.36
C GLN A 26 -44.57 47.87 45.05
N ILE A 27 -43.62 47.84 45.99
CA ILE A 27 -42.36 47.12 45.85
C ILE A 27 -42.64 45.63 45.63
N GLN A 28 -43.49 45.01 46.45
CA GLN A 28 -43.86 43.60 46.31
C GLN A 28 -44.45 43.29 44.93
N SER A 29 -45.38 44.12 44.45
CA SER A 29 -46.00 43.96 43.13
C SER A 29 -44.96 44.09 42.00
N GLN A 30 -44.08 45.08 42.07
CA GLN A 30 -43.01 45.27 41.10
C GLN A 30 -42.02 44.10 41.10
N THR A 31 -41.61 43.64 42.29
CA THR A 31 -40.69 42.49 42.42
C THR A 31 -41.34 41.20 41.88
N ILE A 32 -42.61 40.93 42.19
CA ILE A 32 -43.32 39.76 41.64
C ILE A 32 -43.40 39.84 40.11
N GLY A 33 -43.71 41.03 39.57
CA GLY A 33 -43.73 41.25 38.12
C GLY A 33 -42.37 40.99 37.47
N GLN A 34 -41.29 41.53 38.05
CA GLN A 34 -39.92 41.34 37.56
C GLN A 34 -39.47 39.87 37.65
N LEU A 35 -39.73 39.18 38.76
CA LEU A 35 -39.40 37.76 38.91
C LEU A 35 -40.14 36.89 37.91
N THR A 36 -41.41 37.19 37.65
CA THR A 36 -42.22 36.47 36.66
C THR A 36 -41.70 36.71 35.23
N ALA A 37 -41.31 37.94 34.91
CA ALA A 37 -40.70 38.27 33.62
C ALA A 37 -39.37 37.53 33.44
N LEU A 38 -38.49 37.56 34.46
CA LEU A 38 -37.22 36.84 34.44
C LEU A 38 -37.40 35.32 34.28
N GLN A 39 -38.41 34.74 34.94
CA GLN A 39 -38.71 33.32 34.81
C GLN A 39 -39.16 32.97 33.37
N LYS A 40 -40.00 33.82 32.76
CA LYS A 40 -40.45 33.64 31.38
C LYS A 40 -39.30 33.78 30.38
N ASP A 41 -38.44 34.77 30.57
CA ASP A 41 -37.27 35.01 29.72
C ASP A 41 -36.26 33.88 29.84
N GLY A 42 -36.03 33.36 31.05
CA GLY A 42 -35.20 32.18 31.28
C GLY A 42 -35.75 30.93 30.59
N ALA A 43 -37.07 30.69 30.69
CA ALA A 43 -37.72 29.57 30.00
C ALA A 43 -37.62 29.69 28.47
N TYR A 44 -37.76 30.92 27.94
CA TYR A 44 -37.59 31.18 26.52
C TYR A 44 -36.14 30.96 26.06
N ALA A 45 -35.16 31.49 26.80
CA ALA A 45 -33.74 31.31 26.52
C ALA A 45 -33.37 29.83 26.50
N TRP A 46 -33.80 29.07 27.51
CA TRP A 46 -33.57 27.62 27.56
C TRP A 46 -34.17 26.88 26.36
N ARG A 47 -35.42 27.21 26.00
CA ARG A 47 -36.08 26.60 24.83
C ARG A 47 -35.36 26.94 23.53
N SER A 48 -34.86 28.17 23.39
CA SER A 48 -34.06 28.59 22.24
C SER A 48 -32.75 27.82 22.15
N ILE A 49 -32.02 27.69 23.26
CA ILE A 49 -30.78 26.91 23.36
C ILE A 49 -31.04 25.44 23.01
N GLN A 50 -32.10 24.85 23.55
CA GLN A 50 -32.45 23.46 23.28
C GLN A 50 -32.75 23.25 21.79
N GLN A 51 -33.50 24.16 21.16
CA GLN A 51 -33.82 24.07 19.74
C GLN A 51 -32.59 24.27 18.85
N SER A 52 -31.71 25.22 19.18
CA SER A 52 -30.49 25.46 18.40
C SER A 52 -29.52 24.27 18.52
N ALA A 53 -29.33 23.72 19.72
CA ALA A 53 -28.54 22.52 19.95
C ALA A 53 -29.09 21.32 19.15
N GLN A 54 -30.41 21.09 19.17
CA GLN A 54 -31.02 20.01 18.37
C GLN A 54 -30.79 20.18 16.87
N ARG A 55 -30.84 21.41 16.34
CA ARG A 55 -30.54 21.68 14.93
C ARG A 55 -29.07 21.42 14.62
N GLN A 56 -28.15 21.87 15.48
CA GLN A 56 -26.72 21.64 15.32
C GLN A 56 -26.38 20.14 15.32
N VAL A 57 -26.94 19.37 16.25
CA VAL A 57 -26.73 17.91 16.30
C VAL A 57 -27.24 17.24 15.02
N LYS A 58 -28.42 17.63 14.52
CA LYS A 58 -28.96 17.09 13.26
C LYS A 58 -28.10 17.46 12.05
N GLN A 59 -27.57 18.69 12.00
CA GLN A 59 -26.67 19.14 10.94
C GLN A 59 -25.34 18.39 10.99
N ALA A 60 -24.73 18.28 12.17
CA ALA A 60 -23.50 17.53 12.38
C ALA A 60 -23.67 16.05 11.98
N ALA A 61 -24.78 15.40 12.37
CA ALA A 61 -25.06 14.02 12.00
C ALA A 61 -25.16 13.83 10.47
N ARG A 62 -25.80 14.77 9.76
CA ARG A 62 -25.86 14.74 8.28
C ARG A 62 -24.47 14.89 7.66
N GLN A 63 -23.71 15.88 8.09
CA GLN A 63 -22.34 16.11 7.61
C GLN A 63 -21.43 14.91 7.87
N THR A 64 -21.51 14.30 9.06
CA THR A 64 -20.75 13.08 9.38
C THR A 64 -21.17 11.92 8.48
N SER A 65 -22.45 11.76 8.19
CA SER A 65 -22.93 10.73 7.26
C SER A 65 -22.40 10.94 5.83
N GLU A 66 -22.43 12.18 5.34
CA GLU A 66 -21.91 12.53 4.01
C GLU A 66 -20.39 12.34 3.92
N LEU A 67 -19.64 12.77 4.94
CA LEU A 67 -18.20 12.54 5.01
C LEU A 67 -17.87 11.05 5.04
N ARG A 68 -18.66 10.26 5.78
CA ARG A 68 -18.46 8.80 5.84
C ARG A 68 -18.65 8.15 4.47
N THR A 69 -19.68 8.50 3.72
CA THR A 69 -19.91 7.94 2.38
C THR A 69 -18.83 8.36 1.39
N GLN A 70 -18.38 9.62 1.45
CA GLN A 70 -17.26 10.11 0.63
C GLN A 70 -15.95 9.39 0.95
N ILE A 71 -15.60 9.24 2.24
CA ILE A 71 -14.41 8.52 2.68
C ILE A 71 -14.47 7.06 2.22
N GLN A 72 -15.62 6.41 2.35
CA GLN A 72 -15.81 5.03 1.91
C GLN A 72 -15.61 4.89 0.40
N ALA A 73 -16.23 5.77 -0.41
CA ALA A 73 -16.06 5.75 -1.86
C ALA A 73 -14.60 5.98 -2.27
N PHE A 74 -13.94 6.96 -1.67
CA PHE A 74 -12.53 7.25 -1.94
C PHE A 74 -11.62 6.09 -1.53
N ALA A 75 -11.84 5.48 -0.38
CA ALA A 75 -11.09 4.31 0.08
C ALA A 75 -11.21 3.14 -0.90
N TYR A 76 -12.42 2.83 -1.40
CA TYR A 76 -12.61 1.78 -2.39
C TYR A 76 -11.93 2.08 -3.72
N GLN A 77 -11.99 3.34 -4.18
CA GLN A 77 -11.31 3.76 -5.40
C GLN A 77 -9.79 3.59 -5.25
N GLN A 78 -9.22 4.07 -4.14
CA GLN A 78 -7.78 3.96 -3.87
C GLN A 78 -7.34 2.50 -3.74
N PHE A 79 -8.14 1.65 -3.09
CA PHE A 79 -7.88 0.23 -3.02
C PHE A 79 -7.87 -0.42 -4.40
N THR A 80 -8.83 -0.07 -5.26
CA THR A 80 -8.93 -0.61 -6.62
C THR A 80 -7.74 -0.18 -7.49
N VAL A 81 -7.35 1.10 -7.40
CA VAL A 81 -6.17 1.62 -8.12
C VAL A 81 -4.89 0.93 -7.64
N ALA A 82 -4.71 0.79 -6.32
CA ALA A 82 -3.56 0.10 -5.75
C ALA A 82 -3.51 -1.38 -6.16
N ALA A 83 -4.64 -2.10 -6.09
CA ALA A 83 -4.73 -3.49 -6.50
C ALA A 83 -4.36 -3.68 -7.99
N ASN A 84 -4.90 -2.82 -8.86
CA ASN A 84 -4.55 -2.83 -10.28
C ASN A 84 -3.09 -2.46 -10.54
N GLY A 85 -2.53 -1.53 -9.76
CA GLY A 85 -1.12 -1.17 -9.79
C GLY A 85 -0.22 -2.34 -9.40
N CYS A 86 -0.57 -3.07 -8.34
CA CYS A 86 0.14 -4.28 -7.91
C CYS A 86 0.15 -5.36 -9.00
N GLU A 87 -1.00 -5.65 -9.62
CA GLU A 87 -1.08 -6.64 -10.69
C GLU A 87 -0.26 -6.25 -11.93
N LYS A 88 -0.28 -4.96 -12.31
CA LYS A 88 0.57 -4.45 -13.40
C LYS A 88 2.05 -4.58 -13.07
N ASN A 89 2.45 -4.18 -11.86
CA ASN A 89 3.85 -4.27 -11.42
C ASN A 89 4.33 -5.71 -11.35
N LYS A 90 3.50 -6.64 -10.84
CA LYS A 90 3.80 -8.07 -10.83
C LYS A 90 4.07 -8.59 -12.24
N LYS A 91 3.20 -8.28 -13.22
CA LYS A 91 3.40 -8.68 -14.62
C LYS A 91 4.68 -8.08 -15.21
N ALA A 92 4.95 -6.80 -14.96
CA ALA A 92 6.16 -6.14 -15.44
C ALA A 92 7.44 -6.76 -14.86
N ILE A 93 7.46 -7.06 -13.56
CA ILE A 93 8.59 -7.73 -12.91
C ILE A 93 8.81 -9.12 -13.49
N MET A 94 7.74 -9.91 -13.68
CA MET A 94 7.86 -11.24 -14.29
C MET A 94 8.43 -11.19 -15.71
N GLN A 95 7.93 -10.28 -16.54
CA GLN A 95 8.43 -10.10 -17.90
C GLN A 95 9.90 -9.67 -17.93
N SER A 96 10.27 -8.70 -17.08
CA SER A 96 11.66 -8.23 -16.98
C SER A 96 12.59 -9.33 -16.48
N ALA A 97 12.19 -10.09 -15.46
CA ALA A 97 12.96 -11.23 -14.96
C ALA A 97 13.16 -12.29 -16.04
N GLN A 98 12.10 -12.62 -16.80
CA GLN A 98 12.20 -13.58 -17.90
C GLN A 98 13.18 -13.10 -19.00
N GLN A 99 13.10 -11.82 -19.38
CA GLN A 99 14.02 -11.24 -20.35
C GLN A 99 15.47 -11.26 -19.85
N GLN A 100 15.70 -10.94 -18.57
CA GLN A 100 17.03 -11.01 -17.95
C GLN A 100 17.60 -12.42 -17.96
N VAL A 101 16.78 -13.44 -17.68
CA VAL A 101 17.22 -14.86 -17.74
C VAL A 101 17.62 -15.24 -19.16
N ILE A 102 16.80 -14.89 -20.16
CA ILE A 102 17.11 -15.17 -21.58
C ILE A 102 18.40 -14.46 -21.98
N GLN A 103 18.59 -13.20 -21.57
CA GLN A 103 19.81 -12.46 -21.88
C GLN A 103 21.03 -13.08 -21.21
N ALA A 104 20.94 -13.42 -19.92
CA ALA A 104 22.02 -14.07 -19.19
C ALA A 104 22.41 -15.43 -19.80
N GLN A 105 21.44 -16.20 -20.31
CA GLN A 105 21.71 -17.44 -21.04
C GLN A 105 22.49 -17.19 -22.33
N ARG A 106 22.10 -16.18 -23.10
CA ARG A 106 22.81 -15.79 -24.34
C ARG A 106 24.24 -15.31 -24.03
N ASP A 107 24.38 -14.46 -23.02
CA ASP A 107 25.68 -13.93 -22.59
C ASP A 107 26.59 -15.07 -22.09
N SER A 108 26.03 -16.01 -21.33
CA SER A 108 26.76 -17.19 -20.87
C SER A 108 27.23 -18.08 -22.02
N ALA A 109 26.38 -18.33 -23.01
CA ALA A 109 26.76 -19.09 -24.20
C ALA A 109 27.86 -18.38 -24.99
N TYR A 110 27.73 -17.07 -25.20
CA TYR A 110 28.74 -16.25 -25.88
C TYR A 110 30.09 -16.27 -25.17
N LEU A 111 30.11 -16.12 -23.83
CA LEU A 111 31.34 -16.19 -23.04
C LEU A 111 31.96 -17.59 -23.09
N ARG A 112 31.15 -18.65 -23.07
CA ARG A 112 31.63 -20.04 -23.25
C ARG A 112 32.33 -20.19 -24.59
N ASP A 113 31.74 -19.70 -25.67
CA ASP A 113 32.32 -19.79 -27.01
C ASP A 113 33.65 -19.02 -27.09
N ILE A 114 33.74 -17.83 -26.49
CA ILE A 114 35.00 -17.07 -26.42
C ILE A 114 36.09 -17.86 -25.68
N VAL A 115 35.77 -18.45 -24.52
CA VAL A 115 36.74 -19.21 -23.73
C VAL A 115 37.24 -20.43 -24.50
N LEU A 116 36.35 -21.13 -25.20
CA LEU A 116 36.68 -22.27 -26.06
C LEU A 116 37.60 -21.85 -27.22
N LEU A 117 37.32 -20.71 -27.86
CA LEU A 117 38.10 -20.22 -28.99
C LEU A 117 39.48 -19.68 -28.59
N HIS A 118 39.60 -18.98 -27.47
CA HIS A 118 40.82 -18.24 -27.13
C HIS A 118 41.77 -19.01 -26.20
N ARG A 119 41.28 -19.95 -25.38
CA ARG A 119 42.12 -20.71 -24.42
C ARG A 119 41.67 -22.18 -24.26
N PRO A 120 41.79 -23.01 -25.30
CA PRO A 120 41.38 -24.42 -25.24
C PRO A 120 42.12 -25.24 -24.16
N SER A 121 43.34 -24.83 -23.79
CA SER A 121 44.10 -25.46 -22.70
C SER A 121 43.45 -25.32 -21.32
N HIS A 122 42.64 -24.28 -21.08
CA HIS A 122 41.88 -24.15 -19.82
C HIS A 122 40.72 -25.13 -19.73
N VAL A 123 40.11 -25.47 -20.86
CA VAL A 123 39.03 -26.47 -20.93
C VAL A 123 39.60 -27.85 -20.58
N LEU A 124 40.80 -28.18 -21.09
CA LEU A 124 41.51 -29.39 -20.70
C LEU A 124 41.85 -29.45 -19.20
N LYS A 125 42.28 -28.32 -18.60
CA LYS A 125 42.59 -28.24 -17.16
C LYS A 125 41.38 -28.46 -16.25
N GLN A 126 40.16 -28.15 -16.73
CA GLN A 126 38.91 -28.35 -15.99
C GLN A 126 38.38 -29.80 -16.05
N GLY A 127 39.10 -30.71 -16.71
CA GLY A 127 38.75 -32.14 -16.78
C GLY A 127 38.02 -32.55 -18.06
N TYR A 128 37.87 -31.64 -19.03
CA TYR A 128 37.37 -32.00 -20.35
C TYR A 128 38.49 -32.61 -21.21
N SER A 129 38.13 -33.49 -22.14
CA SER A 129 39.05 -34.11 -23.10
C SER A 129 38.73 -33.67 -24.52
N MET A 130 39.75 -33.56 -25.37
CA MET A 130 39.59 -33.26 -26.79
C MET A 130 39.83 -34.53 -27.62
N LEU A 131 38.98 -34.80 -28.60
CA LEU A 131 39.12 -35.94 -29.51
C LEU A 131 39.76 -35.48 -30.81
N THR A 132 40.77 -36.20 -31.28
CA THR A 132 41.38 -36.02 -32.60
C THR A 132 41.33 -37.30 -33.41
N ASP A 133 41.39 -37.15 -34.73
CA ASP A 133 41.55 -38.28 -35.65
C ASP A 133 42.88 -39.02 -35.43
N GLU A 134 43.02 -40.21 -36.03
CA GLU A 134 44.23 -41.04 -35.88
C GLU A 134 45.52 -40.31 -36.29
N GLN A 135 45.41 -39.29 -37.15
CA GLN A 135 46.53 -38.50 -37.63
C GLN A 135 46.84 -37.26 -36.79
N ASP A 136 46.08 -37.00 -35.71
CA ASP A 136 46.18 -35.80 -34.87
C ASP A 136 46.00 -34.47 -35.61
N LYS A 137 45.35 -34.48 -36.78
CA LYS A 137 45.19 -33.31 -37.64
C LYS A 137 43.84 -32.64 -37.48
N GLN A 138 42.79 -33.41 -37.19
CA GLN A 138 41.43 -32.90 -37.13
C GLN A 138 40.80 -33.13 -35.77
N ILE A 139 40.22 -32.06 -35.20
CA ILE A 139 39.42 -32.14 -33.97
C ILE A 139 38.04 -32.71 -34.32
N LEU A 140 37.65 -33.76 -33.61
CA LEU A 140 36.35 -34.41 -33.77
C LEU A 140 35.38 -33.79 -32.76
N THR A 141 34.31 -33.15 -33.25
CA THR A 141 33.34 -32.39 -32.44
C THR A 141 31.90 -32.90 -32.59
N SER A 142 31.64 -33.82 -33.53
CA SER A 142 30.31 -34.38 -33.79
C SER A 142 30.32 -35.91 -33.86
N ILE A 143 29.22 -36.53 -33.44
CA ILE A 143 28.98 -37.97 -33.56
C ILE A 143 29.00 -38.44 -35.03
N SER A 144 28.60 -37.57 -35.97
CA SER A 144 28.61 -37.86 -37.42
C SER A 144 30.01 -37.98 -38.02
N GLN A 145 31.05 -37.57 -37.28
CA GLN A 145 32.45 -37.69 -37.70
C GLN A 145 33.10 -38.98 -37.17
N LEU A 146 32.39 -39.76 -36.36
CA LEU A 146 32.87 -40.99 -35.74
C LEU A 146 32.33 -42.20 -36.50
N HIS A 147 33.20 -43.17 -36.75
CA HIS A 147 32.87 -44.42 -37.40
C HIS A 147 33.23 -45.61 -36.49
N PRO A 148 32.48 -46.72 -36.51
CA PRO A 148 32.88 -47.94 -35.84
C PRO A 148 34.27 -48.39 -36.29
N GLN A 149 35.05 -48.92 -35.35
CA GLN A 149 36.43 -49.39 -35.50
C GLN A 149 37.46 -48.29 -35.83
N GLN A 150 37.05 -47.02 -35.94
CA GLN A 150 37.97 -45.91 -36.13
C GLN A 150 38.86 -45.72 -34.89
N THR A 151 40.14 -45.52 -35.14
CA THR A 151 41.09 -45.08 -34.12
C THR A 151 40.97 -43.57 -33.90
N VAL A 152 40.91 -43.15 -32.64
CA VAL A 152 40.92 -41.75 -32.22
C VAL A 152 41.96 -41.52 -31.12
N HIS A 153 42.42 -40.29 -30.98
CA HIS A 153 43.23 -39.89 -29.84
C HIS A 153 42.41 -39.02 -28.88
N ILE A 154 42.53 -39.31 -27.60
CA ILE A 154 41.94 -38.54 -26.50
C ILE A 154 43.04 -37.70 -25.89
N VAL A 155 42.96 -36.38 -26.05
CA VAL A 155 43.89 -35.41 -25.49
C VAL A 155 43.35 -34.92 -24.14
N LEU A 156 44.16 -35.09 -23.10
CA LEU A 156 43.90 -34.64 -21.73
C LEU A 156 44.94 -33.55 -21.34
N LYS A 157 44.78 -32.94 -20.17
CA LYS A 157 45.70 -31.87 -19.71
C LYS A 157 47.16 -32.30 -19.56
N ASP A 158 47.39 -33.60 -19.36
CA ASP A 158 48.64 -34.22 -18.94
C ASP A 158 49.15 -35.28 -19.92
N GLY A 159 48.43 -35.56 -21.00
CA GLY A 159 48.86 -36.54 -21.99
C GLY A 159 47.84 -36.84 -23.07
N LYS A 160 48.18 -37.82 -23.91
CA LYS A 160 47.32 -38.35 -24.98
C LYS A 160 47.12 -39.85 -24.77
N ALA A 161 45.89 -40.32 -25.00
CA ALA A 161 45.55 -41.74 -25.01
C ALA A 161 45.01 -42.15 -26.39
N LYS A 162 45.26 -43.39 -26.80
CA LYS A 162 44.72 -43.97 -28.03
C LYS A 162 43.49 -44.81 -27.72
N ALA A 163 42.41 -44.61 -28.45
CA ALA A 163 41.16 -45.34 -28.28
C ALA A 163 40.60 -45.79 -29.63
N GLN A 164 39.81 -46.86 -29.63
CA GLN A 164 39.08 -47.33 -30.82
C GLN A 164 37.59 -47.20 -30.55
N ILE A 165 36.86 -46.66 -31.52
CA ILE A 165 35.41 -46.53 -31.45
C ILE A 165 34.78 -47.91 -31.61
N ILE A 166 34.02 -48.37 -30.63
CA ILE A 166 33.38 -49.68 -30.66
C ILE A 166 31.98 -49.60 -31.29
N ASP A 167 31.23 -48.56 -30.92
CA ASP A 167 29.86 -48.33 -31.40
C ASP A 167 29.55 -46.83 -31.45
N VAL A 168 28.63 -46.44 -32.33
CA VAL A 168 28.19 -45.05 -32.53
C VAL A 168 26.67 -45.03 -32.59
N ASN A 169 26.04 -44.52 -31.53
CA ASN A 169 24.58 -44.43 -31.44
C ASN A 169 24.13 -42.97 -31.54
N ILE A 170 23.31 -42.66 -32.56
CA ILE A 170 22.74 -41.34 -32.75
C ILE A 170 21.38 -41.31 -32.05
N ASN A 171 21.29 -40.55 -30.96
CA ASN A 171 20.01 -40.29 -30.31
C ASN A 171 19.20 -39.30 -31.17
N GLU A 172 18.19 -39.79 -31.90
CA GLU A 172 17.30 -38.98 -32.75
C GLU A 172 16.59 -37.84 -32.00
N LYS A 173 16.49 -37.93 -30.67
CA LYS A 173 15.82 -36.95 -29.82
C LYS A 173 16.53 -35.58 -29.75
N THR A 174 17.78 -35.46 -30.18
CA THR A 174 18.58 -34.21 -30.09
C THR A 174 18.57 -33.40 -31.39
N ILE A 175 18.21 -34.00 -32.53
CA ILE A 175 18.24 -33.33 -33.85
C ILE A 175 17.01 -32.41 -34.02
N ALA A 176 15.85 -32.79 -33.47
CA ALA A 176 14.61 -32.02 -33.59
C ALA A 176 14.61 -30.65 -32.85
N SER A 177 15.56 -30.42 -31.93
CA SER A 177 15.70 -29.14 -31.21
C SER A 177 16.58 -28.11 -31.92
N ALA A 178 17.28 -28.48 -33.00
CA ALA A 178 18.12 -27.55 -33.76
C ALA A 178 17.38 -26.88 -34.94
N ASP A 179 16.33 -27.51 -35.47
CA ASP A 179 15.59 -27.04 -36.65
C ASP A 179 14.43 -26.06 -36.34
N VAL A 180 14.26 -25.62 -35.09
CA VAL A 180 13.22 -24.64 -34.71
C VAL A 180 13.80 -23.25 -34.41
N SER A 181 14.98 -22.93 -34.96
CA SER A 181 15.58 -21.60 -34.87
C SER A 181 16.12 -21.13 -36.22
N THR A 182 15.19 -20.89 -37.16
CA THR A 182 15.38 -19.97 -38.30
C THR A 182 14.14 -19.11 -38.44
#